data_AF-A0A401MXH2-F1
#
_entry.id   AF-A0A401MXH2-F1
#
_cell.length_a   1.000
_cell.length_b   1.000
_cell.length_c   1.000
_cell.angle_alpha   90.00
_cell.angle_beta   90.00
_cell.angle_gamma   90.00
#
_symmetry.space_group_name_H-M   'P 1'
#
loop_
_entity.id
_entity.type
_entity.pdbx_description
1 polymer ?
#
loop_
_entity_poly.entity_id
_entity_poly.type
_entity_poly.pdbx_seq_one_letter_code
_entity_poly.pdbx_strand_id
1 'polypeptide(L)'
;MATETTAGAWYRSWRLVAVDGTTFDLPDTQANDAFFGHPGSSRGQRRGAFPQARVAAVVECGTHAVFAAEVGPLAEHETILARHLFDRLSAGMLPLVDRGFVGFDL
;
A
#
# COMPACT_ATOMS: atom_id res chain seq x y z
N MET A 1 3.71 -2.53 -18.45
CA MET A 1 4.73 -1.79 -17.66
C MET A 1 5.29 -0.70 -18.56
N ALA A 2 5.71 0.44 -18.01
CA ALA A 2 6.11 1.61 -18.78
C ALA A 2 7.28 1.34 -19.72
N THR A 3 7.29 2.11 -20.80
CA THR A 3 8.41 2.26 -21.72
C THR A 3 9.18 3.54 -21.41
N GLU A 4 10.36 3.70 -21.99
CA GLU A 4 11.18 4.93 -21.87
C GLU A 4 10.43 6.20 -22.32
N THR A 5 9.47 6.06 -23.22
CA THR A 5 8.64 7.17 -23.74
C THR A 5 7.39 7.44 -22.91
N THR A 6 7.12 6.64 -21.88
CA THR A 6 5.95 6.84 -21.01
C THR A 6 6.14 8.10 -20.18
N ALA A 7 5.29 9.10 -20.41
CA ALA A 7 5.31 10.36 -19.68
C ALA A 7 5.18 10.11 -18.17
N GLY A 8 6.04 10.76 -17.37
CA GLY A 8 6.01 10.65 -15.91
C GLY A 8 6.52 9.33 -15.33
N ALA A 9 6.96 8.36 -16.14
CA ALA A 9 7.45 7.07 -15.64
C ALA A 9 8.94 7.09 -15.22
N TRP A 10 9.68 8.16 -15.53
CA TRP A 10 11.14 8.18 -15.37
C TRP A 10 11.64 9.48 -14.75
N TYR A 11 12.63 9.36 -13.86
CA TYR A 11 13.50 10.43 -13.43
C TYR A 11 14.94 10.07 -13.80
N ARG A 12 15.50 10.78 -14.79
CA ARG A 12 16.77 10.40 -15.44
C ARG A 12 16.69 8.93 -15.92
N SER A 13 17.60 8.08 -15.48
CA SER A 13 17.66 6.66 -15.82
C SER A 13 16.85 5.77 -14.87
N TRP A 14 16.19 6.33 -13.85
CA TRP A 14 15.44 5.55 -12.88
C TRP A 14 13.95 5.55 -13.19
N ARG A 15 13.37 4.34 -13.17
CA ARG A 15 11.93 4.14 -13.28
C ARG A 15 11.25 4.54 -11.97
N LEU A 16 10.30 5.46 -12.05
CA LEU A 16 9.56 5.94 -10.90
C LEU A 16 8.49 4.92 -10.49
N VAL A 17 8.58 4.47 -9.24
CA VAL A 17 7.56 3.66 -8.59
C VAL A 17 7.18 4.31 -7.28
N ALA A 18 5.94 4.12 -6.84
CA ALA A 18 5.47 4.57 -5.54
C ALA A 18 5.16 3.35 -4.66
N VAL A 19 5.47 3.45 -3.38
CA VAL A 19 4.92 2.55 -2.36
C VAL A 19 3.93 3.35 -1.54
N ASP A 20 2.68 2.91 -1.53
CA ASP A 20 1.59 3.60 -0.86
C ASP A 20 0.60 2.62 -0.23
N GLY A 21 -0.09 3.08 0.80
CA GLY A 21 -1.08 2.34 1.57
C GLY A 21 -2.50 2.82 1.30
N THR A 22 -3.46 1.89 1.27
CA THR A 22 -4.89 2.22 1.23
C THR A 22 -5.70 1.20 2.02
N THR A 23 -6.98 1.49 2.23
CA THR A 23 -7.92 0.58 2.90
C THR A 23 -9.16 0.36 2.04
N PHE A 24 -9.65 -0.87 2.01
CA PHE A 24 -10.90 -1.23 1.33
C PHE A 24 -11.91 -1.78 2.31
N ASP A 25 -13.15 -1.31 2.22
CA ASP A 25 -14.27 -1.91 2.93
C ASP A 25 -14.54 -3.32 2.40
N LEU A 26 -14.83 -4.23 3.32
CA LEU A 26 -15.16 -5.62 3.04
C LEU A 26 -16.63 -5.91 3.38
N PRO A 27 -17.22 -6.96 2.79
CA PRO A 27 -18.51 -7.45 3.24
C PRO A 27 -18.49 -7.77 4.74
N ASP A 28 -19.51 -7.34 5.47
CA ASP A 28 -19.69 -7.58 6.91
C ASP A 28 -20.05 -9.05 7.16
N THR A 29 -19.02 -9.89 7.22
CA THR A 29 -19.11 -11.30 7.56
C THR A 29 -18.29 -11.56 8.81
N GLN A 30 -18.71 -12.55 9.61
CA GLN A 30 -17.98 -12.93 10.82
C GLN A 30 -16.51 -13.28 10.55
N ALA A 31 -16.21 -13.91 9.40
CA ALA A 31 -14.84 -14.25 9.02
C ALA A 31 -14.01 -12.99 8.72
N ASN A 32 -14.57 -12.02 7.99
CA ASN A 32 -13.87 -10.76 7.70
C ASN A 32 -13.69 -9.90 8.95
N ASP A 33 -14.70 -9.81 9.82
CA ASP A 33 -14.61 -9.10 11.10
C ASP A 33 -13.48 -9.72 11.96
N ALA A 34 -13.46 -11.06 12.08
CA ALA A 34 -12.48 -11.76 12.88
C ALA A 34 -11.03 -11.61 12.37
N PHE A 35 -10.82 -11.58 11.05
CA PHE A 35 -9.48 -11.46 10.48
C PHE A 35 -9.05 -10.00 10.30
N PHE A 36 -9.85 -9.18 9.63
CA PHE A 36 -9.46 -7.83 9.20
C PHE A 36 -9.77 -6.74 10.23
N GLY A 37 -10.85 -6.90 11.00
CA GLY A 37 -11.31 -5.91 11.97
C GLY A 37 -11.92 -4.65 11.36
N HIS A 38 -12.40 -3.74 12.22
CA HIS A 38 -13.10 -2.51 11.86
C HIS A 38 -12.30 -1.26 12.23
N PRO A 39 -12.47 -0.14 11.50
CA PRO A 39 -11.91 1.12 11.93
C PRO A 39 -12.60 1.60 13.21
N GLY A 40 -11.83 2.27 14.07
CA GLY A 40 -12.39 2.97 15.23
C GLY A 40 -13.26 4.13 14.77
N SER A 41 -14.37 4.41 15.49
CA SER A 41 -15.15 5.62 15.22
C SER A 41 -14.68 6.80 16.07
N SER A 42 -14.70 8.01 15.49
CA SER A 42 -14.48 9.25 16.23
C SER A 42 -15.66 9.65 17.13
N ARG A 43 -16.78 8.91 17.07
CA ARG A 43 -18.04 9.19 17.81
C ARG A 43 -18.25 8.20 18.97
N GLY A 44 -17.19 7.81 19.66
CA GLY A 44 -17.22 6.96 20.85
C GLY A 44 -16.81 5.50 20.60
N GLN A 45 -17.22 4.57 21.47
CA GLN A 45 -16.86 3.14 21.40
C GLN A 45 -17.49 2.36 20.22
N ARG A 46 -18.09 3.05 19.25
CA ARG A 46 -18.72 2.40 18.09
C ARG A 46 -17.64 1.99 17.09
N ARG A 47 -17.79 0.78 16.54
CA ARG A 47 -17.00 0.29 15.41
C ARG A 47 -17.51 0.89 14.09
N GLY A 48 -16.63 1.01 13.10
CA GLY A 48 -17.02 1.34 11.72
C GLY A 48 -18.06 0.37 11.16
N ALA A 49 -18.77 0.77 10.11
CA ALA A 49 -19.88 -0.03 9.56
C ALA A 49 -19.41 -1.37 8.94
N PHE A 50 -18.18 -1.40 8.41
CA PHE A 50 -17.65 -2.56 7.68
C PHE A 50 -16.24 -2.92 8.17
N PRO A 51 -15.86 -4.21 8.13
CA PRO A 51 -14.46 -4.60 8.26
C PRO A 51 -13.64 -3.98 7.13
N GLN A 52 -12.35 -3.74 7.35
CA GLN A 52 -11.47 -3.12 6.36
C GLN A 52 -10.17 -3.90 6.16
N ALA A 53 -9.85 -4.20 4.90
CA ALA A 53 -8.52 -4.69 4.54
C ALA A 53 -7.58 -3.50 4.34
N ARG A 54 -6.38 -3.57 4.94
CA ARG A 54 -5.28 -2.67 4.59
C ARG A 54 -4.50 -3.28 3.43
N VAL A 55 -4.12 -2.44 2.49
CA VAL A 55 -3.32 -2.83 1.32
C VAL A 55 -2.12 -1.90 1.22
N ALA A 56 -0.92 -2.46 1.16
CA ALA A 56 0.25 -1.75 0.67
C ALA A 56 0.50 -2.20 -0.78
N ALA A 57 0.89 -1.27 -1.65
CA ALA A 57 1.10 -1.57 -3.06
C ALA A 57 2.35 -0.89 -3.61
N VAL A 58 3.01 -1.55 -4.56
CA VAL A 58 4.01 -0.94 -5.43
C VAL A 58 3.36 -0.60 -6.77
N VAL A 59 3.41 0.68 -7.12
CA VAL A 59 2.70 1.26 -8.25
C VAL A 59 3.69 1.94 -9.18
N GLU A 60 3.55 1.73 -10.48
CA GLU A 60 4.30 2.50 -11.47
C GLU A 60 3.71 3.91 -11.60
N CYS A 61 4.53 4.95 -11.42
CA CYS A 61 4.02 6.34 -11.39
C CYS A 61 3.46 6.83 -12.72
N GLY A 62 4.03 6.41 -13.86
CA GLY A 62 3.59 6.89 -15.18
C GLY A 62 2.34 6.22 -15.73
N THR A 63 2.14 4.92 -15.46
CA THR A 63 0.98 4.17 -15.95
C THR A 63 -0.10 3.95 -14.90
N HIS A 64 0.22 4.23 -13.63
CA HIS A 64 -0.61 3.92 -12.46
C HIS A 64 -0.88 2.42 -12.27
N ALA A 65 -0.10 1.55 -12.92
CA ALA A 65 -0.24 0.12 -12.77
C ALA A 65 0.30 -0.35 -11.40
N VAL A 66 -0.58 -0.97 -10.60
CA VAL A 66 -0.17 -1.77 -9.43
C VAL A 66 0.42 -3.08 -9.94
N PHE A 67 1.68 -3.35 -9.61
CA PHE A 67 2.36 -4.57 -10.05
C PHE A 67 2.79 -5.49 -8.90
N ALA A 68 2.65 -5.02 -7.66
CA ALA A 68 2.74 -5.84 -6.46
C ALA A 68 1.87 -5.23 -5.36
N ALA A 69 1.26 -6.06 -4.53
CA ALA A 69 0.47 -5.62 -3.39
C ALA A 69 0.44 -6.69 -2.30
N GLU A 70 0.38 -6.23 -1.06
CA GLU A 70 0.20 -7.06 0.14
C GLU A 70 -1.05 -6.61 0.86
N VAL A 71 -1.86 -7.57 1.29
CA VAL A 71 -3.15 -7.35 1.93
C VAL A 71 -3.11 -7.91 3.34
N GLY A 72 -3.48 -7.08 4.31
CA GLY A 72 -3.45 -7.44 5.72
C GLY A 72 -4.62 -6.88 6.52
N PRO A 73 -4.72 -7.28 7.79
CA PRO A 73 -5.73 -6.76 8.72
C PRO A 73 -5.52 -5.27 9.00
N LEU A 74 -6.58 -4.56 9.36
CA LEU A 74 -6.55 -3.11 9.57
C LEU A 74 -5.55 -2.67 10.66
N ALA A 75 -5.38 -3.53 11.68
CA ALA A 75 -4.51 -3.32 12.82
C ALA A 75 -3.02 -3.38 12.47
N GLU A 76 -2.65 -4.02 11.36
CA GLU A 76 -1.28 -3.99 10.87
C GLU A 76 -1.01 -2.63 10.21
N HIS A 77 0.17 -2.06 10.49
CA HIS A 77 0.59 -0.82 9.87
C HIS A 77 1.03 -1.05 8.42
N GLU A 78 0.78 -0.08 7.54
CA GLU A 78 1.14 -0.17 6.12
C GLU A 78 2.64 -0.37 5.90
N THR A 79 3.47 0.16 6.80
CA THR A 79 4.93 -0.01 6.75
C THR A 79 5.36 -1.46 6.96
N ILE A 80 4.60 -2.25 7.73
CA ILE A 80 4.83 -3.69 7.89
C ILE A 80 4.52 -4.41 6.58
N LEU A 81 3.35 -4.15 6.00
CA LEU A 81 2.95 -4.75 4.73
C LEU A 81 3.89 -4.37 3.59
N ALA A 82 4.32 -3.11 3.52
CA ALA A 82 5.23 -2.61 2.51
C ALA A 82 6.60 -3.28 2.54
N ARG A 83 7.12 -3.68 3.72
CA ARG A 83 8.40 -4.40 3.81
C ARG A 83 8.39 -5.74 3.08
N HIS A 84 7.24 -6.42 3.05
CA HIS A 84 7.09 -7.66 2.30
C HIS A 84 7.15 -7.45 0.77
N LEU A 85 7.05 -6.20 0.30
CA LEU A 85 7.09 -5.84 -1.12
C LEU A 85 8.47 -5.38 -1.60
N PHE A 86 9.45 -5.21 -0.72
CA PHE A 86 10.75 -4.68 -1.11
C PHE A 86 11.56 -5.62 -2.00
N ASP A 87 11.28 -6.93 -1.94
CA ASP A 87 11.82 -7.92 -2.87
C ASP A 87 11.33 -7.73 -4.32
N ARG A 88 10.27 -6.94 -4.53
CA ARG A 88 9.74 -6.56 -5.85
C ARG A 88 10.42 -5.35 -6.44
N LEU A 89 11.20 -4.61 -5.65
CA LEU A 89 12.01 -3.51 -6.13
C LEU A 89 13.28 -4.07 -6.76
N SER A 90 13.67 -3.51 -7.92
CA SER A 90 14.89 -3.91 -8.62
C SER A 90 15.84 -2.73 -8.76
N ALA A 91 17.12 -3.04 -9.01
CA ALA A 91 18.05 -2.03 -9.51
C ALA A 91 17.45 -1.31 -10.73
N GLY A 92 17.63 0.01 -10.77
CA GLY A 92 17.02 0.88 -11.80
C GLY A 92 15.65 1.45 -11.44
N MET A 93 15.05 1.07 -10.31
CA MET A 93 13.85 1.74 -9.77
C MET A 93 14.24 2.84 -8.78
N LEU A 94 13.45 3.92 -8.77
CA LEU A 94 13.48 4.96 -7.73
C LEU A 94 12.12 4.94 -7.01
N PRO A 95 12.04 4.30 -5.83
CA PRO A 95 10.82 4.27 -5.04
C PRO A 95 10.56 5.61 -4.36
N LEU A 96 9.34 6.12 -4.54
CA LEU A 96 8.78 7.26 -3.84
C LEU A 96 7.87 6.73 -2.73
N VAL A 97 8.08 7.18 -1.50
CA VAL A 97 7.32 6.74 -0.33
C VAL A 97 6.85 7.93 0.48
N ASP A 98 5.74 7.79 1.19
CA ASP A 98 5.23 8.85 2.05
C ASP A 98 6.12 9.08 3.29
N ARG A 99 5.84 10.16 4.04
CA ARG A 99 6.59 10.56 5.24
C ARG A 99 6.49 9.59 6.43
N GLY A 100 5.54 8.67 6.41
CA GLY A 100 5.30 7.64 7.42
C GLY A 100 6.35 6.53 7.40
N PHE A 101 7.07 6.39 6.28
CA PHE A 101 8.27 5.57 6.16
C PHE A 101 9.47 6.30 6.79
N VAL A 102 9.57 6.25 8.13
CA VAL A 102 10.66 6.86 8.90
C VAL A 102 11.76 5.85 9.24
N GLY A 103 13.02 6.22 9.00
CA GLY A 103 14.20 5.56 9.59
C GLY A 103 15.05 4.68 8.65
N PHE A 104 16.23 4.32 9.15
CA PHE A 104 17.27 3.53 8.48
C PHE A 104 16.98 2.01 8.46
N ASP A 105 15.99 1.54 9.23
CA ASP A 105 15.58 0.13 9.35
C ASP A 105 14.47 -0.27 8.34
N LEU A 106 14.59 0.22 7.09
CA LEU A 106 13.76 -0.21 5.96
C LEU A 106 14.52 -1.20 5.08
#